data_AF-A0AAV5TFF9-F1
#
_entry.id   AF-A0AAV5TFF9-F1
#
_cell.length_a   1.000
_cell.length_b   1.000
_cell.length_c   1.000
_cell.angle_alpha   90.00
_cell.angle_beta   90.00
_cell.angle_gamma   90.00
#
_symmetry.space_group_name_H-M   'P 1'
#
loop_
_entity.id
_entity.type
_entity.pdbx_description
1 polymer ?
#
loop_
_entity_poly.entity_id
_entity_poly.type
_entity_poly.pdbx_seq_one_letter_code
_entity_poly.pdbx_strand_id
1 'polypeptide(L)'
;VIYYMTDSNPSTNLGALNAFKSSGVIIVNNFGVARPQLKGLASDGFYYADTNYMLALQGFCKANCFCKVGQDVYGGTDAAIVASGGCYHATGTGVSFNKAKTTCATDGGFIASVHDDA
;
A
#
# COMPACT_ATOMS: atom_id res chain seq x y z
N VAL A 1 -10.81 -0.08 -1.97
CA VAL A 1 -11.42 0.75 -3.04
C VAL A 1 -10.48 1.90 -3.34
N ILE A 2 -10.26 2.22 -4.62
CA ILE A 2 -9.29 3.25 -5.04
C ILE A 2 -10.04 4.36 -5.78
N TYR A 3 -9.75 5.61 -5.42
CA TYR A 3 -10.24 6.79 -6.13
C TYR A 3 -9.05 7.52 -6.77
N TYR A 4 -9.12 7.82 -8.07
CA TYR A 4 -8.03 8.44 -8.84
C TYR A 4 -8.45 9.80 -9.39
N MET A 5 -7.65 10.84 -9.11
CA MET A 5 -7.93 12.24 -9.47
C MET A 5 -6.77 12.84 -10.26
N THR A 6 -7.06 13.58 -11.33
CA THR A 6 -6.02 14.15 -12.22
C THR A 6 -6.09 15.65 -12.44
N ASP A 7 -7.28 16.25 -12.44
CA ASP A 7 -7.48 17.69 -12.63
C ASP A 7 -8.85 18.15 -12.10
N SER A 8 -9.14 17.83 -10.84
CA SER A 8 -10.38 18.29 -10.22
C SER A 8 -10.20 19.73 -9.71
N ASN A 9 -11.20 20.60 -9.92
CA ASN A 9 -11.32 21.86 -9.18
C ASN A 9 -12.13 21.57 -7.91
N PRO A 10 -11.52 21.45 -6.71
CA PRO A 10 -12.24 21.13 -5.49
C PRO A 10 -12.92 22.40 -4.96
N SER A 11 -13.93 22.90 -5.66
CA SER A 11 -14.78 24.01 -5.22
C SER A 11 -15.97 23.55 -4.37
N THR A 12 -16.00 22.28 -3.95
CA THR A 12 -17.13 21.62 -3.29
C THR A 12 -16.75 20.89 -2.00
N ASN A 13 -17.78 20.60 -1.18
CA ASN A 13 -17.68 19.93 0.12
C ASN A 13 -16.86 18.62 0.06
N LEU A 14 -15.71 18.62 0.74
CA LEU A 14 -14.75 17.51 0.77
C LEU A 14 -15.07 16.45 1.85
N GLY A 15 -16.15 16.60 2.60
CA GLY A 15 -16.48 15.73 3.74
C GLY A 15 -16.56 14.25 3.37
N ALA A 16 -17.20 13.92 2.24
CA ALA A 16 -17.28 12.54 1.75
C ALA A 16 -15.90 11.97 1.35
N LEU A 17 -15.05 12.81 0.75
CA LEU A 17 -13.70 12.41 0.35
C LEU A 17 -12.81 12.14 1.57
N ASN A 18 -12.90 12.99 2.59
CA ASN A 18 -12.18 12.82 3.85
C ASN A 18 -12.68 11.57 4.60
N ALA A 19 -13.98 11.33 4.63
CA ALA A 19 -14.55 10.11 5.21
C ALA A 19 -14.08 8.85 4.45
N PHE A 20 -13.97 8.90 3.13
CA PHE A 20 -13.50 7.76 2.34
C PHE A 20 -12.07 7.32 2.69
N LYS A 21 -11.17 8.26 3.07
CA LYS A 21 -9.79 7.94 3.46
C LYS A 21 -9.68 6.97 4.63
N SER A 22 -10.70 6.86 5.50
CA SER A 22 -10.65 5.90 6.61
C SER A 22 -10.86 4.45 6.17
N SER A 23 -11.34 4.22 4.94
CA SER A 23 -11.67 2.88 4.41
C SER A 23 -11.12 2.62 3.00
N GLY A 24 -10.42 3.59 2.42
CA GLY A 24 -9.99 3.56 1.03
C GLY A 24 -8.76 4.42 0.78
N VAL A 25 -8.23 4.32 -0.44
CA VAL A 25 -7.03 5.05 -0.86
C VAL A 25 -7.41 6.05 -1.94
N ILE A 26 -6.96 7.30 -1.77
CA ILE A 26 -7.09 8.36 -2.78
C ILE A 26 -5.74 8.61 -3.41
N ILE A 27 -5.66 8.34 -4.71
CA ILE A 27 -4.49 8.62 -5.54
C ILE A 27 -4.74 9.92 -6.30
N VAL A 28 -3.83 10.87 -6.14
CA VAL A 28 -3.89 12.17 -6.83
C VAL A 28 -2.69 12.28 -7.74
N ASN A 29 -2.91 12.49 -9.04
CA ASN A 29 -1.86 12.86 -9.98
C ASN A 29 -2.13 14.27 -10.54
N ASN A 30 -1.56 15.28 -9.91
CA ASN A 30 -1.71 16.68 -10.27
C ASN A 30 -0.75 17.07 -11.40
N PHE A 31 -1.09 16.72 -12.64
CA PHE A 31 -0.30 17.06 -13.83
C PHE A 31 -0.96 18.19 -14.63
N GLY A 32 -0.16 18.97 -15.37
CA GLY A 32 -0.65 20.13 -16.14
C GLY A 32 -0.67 21.41 -15.29
N VAL A 33 -1.84 22.01 -15.08
CA VAL A 33 -1.98 23.22 -14.25
C VAL A 33 -1.91 22.83 -12.78
N ALA A 34 -0.80 23.14 -12.11
CA ALA A 34 -0.60 22.78 -10.73
C ALA A 34 -1.71 23.36 -9.82
N ARG A 35 -2.44 22.46 -9.15
CA ARG A 35 -3.43 22.78 -8.11
C ARG A 35 -2.95 22.32 -6.73
N PRO A 36 -2.21 23.15 -5.97
CA PRO A 36 -1.63 22.76 -4.67
C PRO A 36 -2.64 22.16 -3.68
N GLN A 37 -3.89 22.61 -3.74
CA GLN A 37 -4.98 22.13 -2.90
C GLN A 37 -5.30 20.64 -3.07
N LEU A 38 -4.93 20.02 -4.19
CA LEU A 38 -5.13 18.58 -4.42
C LEU A 38 -4.20 17.72 -3.55
N LYS A 39 -3.08 18.26 -3.07
CA LYS A 39 -2.15 17.51 -2.21
C LYS A 39 -2.81 17.03 -0.92
N GLY A 40 -3.65 17.86 -0.31
CA GLY A 40 -4.38 17.50 0.92
C GLY A 40 -5.45 16.43 0.70
N LEU A 41 -5.85 16.15 -0.54
CA LEU A 41 -6.85 15.13 -0.86
C LEU A 41 -6.25 13.74 -1.03
N ALA A 42 -4.97 13.63 -1.34
CA ALA A 42 -4.32 12.33 -1.46
C ALA A 42 -4.26 11.62 -0.10
N SER A 43 -4.29 10.29 -0.12
CA SER A 43 -3.83 9.48 1.00
C SER A 43 -2.31 9.62 1.15
N ASP A 44 -1.77 9.33 2.33
CA ASP A 44 -0.34 9.46 2.60
C ASP A 44 0.49 8.64 1.59
N GLY A 45 1.46 9.30 0.94
CA GLY A 45 2.31 8.70 -0.09
C GLY A 45 1.64 8.43 -1.45
N PHE A 46 0.40 8.91 -1.68
CA PHE A 46 -0.33 8.75 -2.95
C PHE A 46 -0.55 10.05 -3.74
N TYR A 47 0.29 11.08 -3.50
CA TYR A 47 0.32 12.30 -4.30
C TYR A 47 1.45 12.26 -5.32
N TYR A 48 1.09 12.50 -6.58
CA TYR A 48 1.98 12.57 -7.73
C TYR A 48 1.75 13.88 -8.47
N ALA A 49 2.78 14.36 -9.17
CA ALA A 49 2.70 15.51 -10.05
C ALA A 49 3.54 15.21 -11.31
N ASP A 50 3.17 14.15 -12.01
CA ASP A 50 3.97 13.59 -13.09
C ASP A 50 3.12 13.39 -14.35
N THR A 51 3.69 13.76 -15.50
CA THR A 51 3.12 13.50 -16.83
C THR A 51 3.27 12.03 -17.24
N ASN A 52 4.13 11.28 -16.55
CA ASN A 52 4.31 9.85 -16.74
C ASN A 52 3.28 9.04 -15.92
N TYR A 53 2.36 8.38 -16.63
CA TYR A 53 1.32 7.55 -16.02
C TYR A 53 1.87 6.33 -15.25
N MET A 54 3.14 5.95 -15.43
CA MET A 54 3.75 4.80 -14.76
C MET A 54 3.79 4.95 -13.24
N LEU A 55 4.00 6.17 -12.72
CA LEU A 55 3.97 6.41 -11.27
C LEU A 55 2.57 6.23 -10.69
N ALA A 56 1.54 6.69 -11.42
CA ALA A 56 0.16 6.45 -11.02
C ALA A 56 -0.18 4.96 -11.02
N LEU A 57 0.30 4.20 -12.04
CA LEU A 57 0.12 2.74 -12.10
C LEU A 57 0.78 2.02 -10.91
N GLN A 58 2.00 2.43 -10.54
CA GLN A 58 2.66 1.93 -9.33
C GLN A 58 1.85 2.26 -8.07
N GLY A 59 1.23 3.45 -8.00
CA GLY A 59 0.29 3.82 -6.96
C GLY A 59 -0.88 2.83 -6.84
N PHE A 60 -1.47 2.39 -7.95
CA PHE A 60 -2.52 1.37 -7.91
C PHE A 60 -2.03 0.04 -7.34
N CYS A 61 -0.81 -0.38 -7.67
CA CYS A 61 -0.20 -1.59 -7.09
C CYS A 61 0.01 -1.43 -5.59
N LYS A 62 0.56 -0.29 -5.13
CA LYS A 62 0.74 0.00 -3.71
C LYS A 62 -0.58 -0.02 -2.93
N ALA A 63 -1.61 0.60 -3.49
CA ALA A 63 -2.95 0.66 -2.89
C ALA A 63 -3.64 -0.71 -2.82
N ASN A 64 -3.16 -1.71 -3.56
CA ASN A 64 -3.63 -3.09 -3.52
C ASN A 64 -2.67 -4.07 -2.83
N CYS A 65 -1.63 -3.56 -2.16
CA CYS A 65 -0.68 -4.39 -1.44
C CYS A 65 -1.26 -4.80 -0.07
N PHE A 66 -1.96 -5.94 -0.05
CA PHE A 66 -2.61 -6.51 1.14
C PHE A 66 -2.09 -7.92 1.42
N CYS A 67 -2.16 -8.32 2.69
CA CYS A 67 -1.86 -9.69 3.09
C CYS A 67 -3.05 -10.62 2.87
N LYS A 68 -2.76 -11.91 2.61
CA LYS A 68 -3.82 -12.93 2.54
C LYS A 68 -4.46 -13.07 3.92
N VAL A 69 -5.69 -13.58 3.95
CA VAL A 69 -6.40 -13.88 5.21
C VAL A 69 -5.52 -14.80 6.08
N GLY A 70 -5.38 -14.45 7.36
CA GLY A 70 -4.58 -15.21 8.33
C GLY A 70 -3.08 -14.89 8.32
N GLN A 71 -2.66 -13.91 7.51
CA GLN A 71 -1.31 -13.36 7.56
C GLN A 71 -1.31 -11.98 8.22
N ASP A 72 -0.25 -11.72 8.97
CA ASP A 72 0.03 -10.44 9.59
C ASP A 72 0.89 -9.58 8.66
N VAL A 73 0.70 -8.27 8.80
CA VAL A 73 1.39 -7.28 7.99
C VAL A 73 2.73 -6.94 8.64
N TYR A 74 3.82 -6.98 7.86
CA TYR A 74 5.10 -6.37 8.25
C TYR A 74 5.24 -5.02 7.54
N GLY A 75 5.21 -3.96 8.33
CA GLY A 75 5.40 -2.60 7.83
C GLY A 75 6.85 -2.31 7.46
N GLY A 76 7.04 -1.26 6.68
CA GLY A 76 8.33 -0.68 6.34
C GLY A 76 8.26 0.85 6.43
N THR A 77 9.19 1.53 5.77
CA THR A 77 9.29 3.00 5.84
C THR A 77 8.34 3.75 4.91
N ASP A 78 7.69 3.06 3.97
CA ASP A 78 6.76 3.68 3.01
C ASP A 78 5.35 3.75 3.60
N ALA A 79 4.90 4.96 3.95
CA ALA A 79 3.56 5.22 4.48
C ALA A 79 2.43 4.81 3.52
N ALA A 80 2.69 4.70 2.21
CA ALA A 80 1.70 4.27 1.23
C ALA A 80 1.46 2.75 1.24
N ILE A 81 2.36 1.97 1.84
CA ILE A 81 2.34 0.50 1.76
C ILE A 81 2.35 -0.05 3.17
N VAL A 82 1.15 -0.42 3.65
CA VAL A 82 0.98 -1.02 4.99
C VAL A 82 1.85 -2.28 5.12
N ALA A 83 1.92 -3.10 4.07
CA ALA A 83 2.73 -4.33 3.99
C ALA A 83 4.06 -4.14 3.24
N SER A 84 4.75 -3.01 3.42
CA SER A 84 6.00 -2.74 2.69
C SER A 84 7.13 -3.72 3.01
N GLY A 85 7.12 -4.32 4.20
CA GLY A 85 8.01 -5.40 4.58
C GLY A 85 7.47 -6.81 4.24
N GLY A 86 6.28 -6.88 3.64
CA GLY A 86 5.62 -8.12 3.25
C GLY A 86 4.60 -8.63 4.27
N CYS A 87 4.25 -9.90 4.12
CA CYS A 87 3.23 -10.59 4.90
C CYS A 87 3.82 -11.84 5.53
N TYR A 88 3.56 -12.06 6.81
CA TYR A 88 4.09 -13.20 7.54
C TYR A 88 2.98 -13.95 8.27
N HIS A 89 3.27 -15.19 8.63
CA HIS A 89 2.38 -16.02 9.42
C HIS A 89 3.27 -16.89 10.30
N ALA A 90 3.06 -16.85 11.61
CA ALA A 90 3.76 -17.72 12.55
C ALA A 90 3.03 -19.06 12.69
N THR A 91 3.77 -20.17 12.59
CA THR A 91 3.24 -21.50 12.90
C THR A 91 3.35 -21.77 14.41
N GLY A 92 2.27 -22.27 15.03
CA GLY A 92 2.23 -22.54 16.47
C GLY A 92 3.02 -23.76 16.94
N THR A 93 3.56 -24.55 16.02
CA THR A 93 4.24 -25.82 16.32
C THR A 93 5.65 -25.82 15.74
N GLY A 94 6.64 -26.13 16.58
CA GLY A 94 8.02 -26.32 16.14
C GLY A 94 8.16 -27.55 15.24
N VAL A 95 8.84 -27.38 14.10
CA VAL A 95 9.13 -28.46 13.14
C VAL A 95 10.60 -28.37 12.69
N SER A 96 11.12 -29.42 12.05
CA SER A 96 12.46 -29.37 11.46
C SER A 96 12.54 -28.31 10.36
N PHE A 97 13.73 -27.75 10.13
CA PHE A 97 13.95 -26.71 9.11
C PHE A 97 13.44 -27.11 7.71
N ASN A 98 13.70 -28.36 7.30
CA ASN A 98 13.21 -28.86 6.01
C ASN A 98 11.69 -28.89 5.94
N LYS A 99 11.02 -29.26 7.04
CA LYS A 99 9.55 -29.24 7.10
C LYS A 99 9.02 -27.82 7.05
N ALA A 100 9.62 -26.88 7.80
CA ALA A 100 9.25 -25.47 7.75
C ALA A 100 9.39 -24.90 6.33
N LYS A 101 10.51 -25.20 5.65
CA LYS A 101 10.79 -24.73 4.29
C LYS A 101 9.73 -25.21 3.31
N THR A 102 9.39 -26.50 3.36
CA THR A 102 8.35 -27.08 2.51
C THR A 102 6.99 -26.47 2.81
N THR A 103 6.63 -26.30 4.09
CA THR A 103 5.36 -25.68 4.48
C THR A 103 5.24 -24.24 3.93
N CYS A 104 6.23 -23.38 4.18
CA CYS A 104 6.22 -22.02 3.66
C CYS A 104 6.14 -21.99 2.12
N ALA A 105 6.85 -22.88 1.43
CA ALA A 105 6.81 -22.97 -0.03
C ALA A 105 5.44 -23.41 -0.56
N THR A 106 4.76 -24.34 0.12
CA THR A 106 3.39 -24.76 -0.22
C THR A 106 2.40 -23.59 -0.13
N ASP A 107 2.61 -22.66 0.81
CA ASP A 107 1.77 -21.47 0.97
C ASP A 107 2.13 -20.32 0.00
N GLY A 108 3.10 -20.56 -0.89
CA GLY A 108 3.62 -19.59 -1.86
C GLY A 108 4.58 -18.56 -1.26
N GLY A 109 5.19 -18.89 -0.11
CA GLY A 109 6.17 -18.05 0.59
C GLY A 109 7.52 -18.74 0.79
N PHE A 110 8.29 -18.22 1.73
CA PHE A 110 9.60 -18.72 2.14
C PHE A 110 9.78 -18.54 3.65
N ILE A 111 10.77 -19.23 4.24
CA ILE A 111 11.12 -19.00 5.64
C ILE A 111 11.64 -17.58 5.78
N ALA A 112 11.01 -16.78 6.64
CA ALA A 112 11.43 -15.42 6.91
C ALA A 112 12.89 -15.38 7.38
N SER A 113 13.65 -14.45 6.82
CA SER A 113 15.00 -14.10 7.25
C SER A 113 14.97 -12.70 7.85
N VAL A 114 15.55 -12.55 9.04
CA VAL A 114 15.68 -11.25 9.70
C VAL A 114 16.92 -10.57 9.15
N HIS A 115 16.73 -9.42 8.52
CA HIS A 115 17.79 -8.63 7.89
C HIS A 115 18.03 -7.28 8.57
N ASP A 116 17.12 -6.87 9.44
CA ASP A 116 17.26 -5.66 10.23
C ASP A 116 17.95 -6.05 11.54
N ASP A 117 19.14 -5.48 11.79
CA ASP A 117 19.80 -5.60 13.09
C ASP A 117 18.96 -4.87 14.16
N ALA A 118 18.92 -5.45 15.38
CA ALA A 118 18.17 -4.92 16.52
C ALA A 118 18.63 -3.53 16.99
#